data_AF-A0A4R8HHQ6-F1
#
_entry.id   AF-A0A4R8HHQ6-F1
#
_cell.length_a   1.000
_cell.length_b   1.000
_cell.length_c   1.000
_cell.angle_alpha   90.00
_cell.angle_beta   90.00
_cell.angle_gamma   90.00
#
_symmetry.space_group_name_H-M   'P 1'
#
loop_
_entity.id
_entity.type
_entity.pdbx_description
1 polymer ?
#
loop_
_entity_poly.entity_id
_entity_poly.type
_entity_poly.pdbx_seq_one_letter_code
_entity_poly.pdbx_strand_id
1 'polypeptide(L)'
;MSRESDRKSALPLGPATVEGVEVVTIPLTEYADLLSARRQLAKLRPAGRRPRKPRLPAPPTSPIDADPEISAFLAARLGKMTQKAILATCIAEFGPRRAPTKSSIHRFYQRHFLPQAARPVKAPAIPQDLT
;
A
#
# COMPACT_ATOMS: atom_id res chain seq x y z
N MET A 1 -25.76 45.63 15.65
CA MET A 1 -25.22 44.63 14.71
C MET A 1 -24.07 45.27 13.96
N SER A 2 -22.83 45.04 14.38
CA SER A 2 -21.64 45.57 13.68
C SER A 2 -20.70 44.41 13.42
N ARG A 3 -20.60 44.02 12.14
CA ARG A 3 -19.61 43.06 11.64
C ARG A 3 -18.39 43.87 11.20
N GLU A 4 -17.51 44.17 12.14
CA GLU A 4 -16.19 44.73 11.83
C GLU A 4 -15.40 43.61 11.14
N SER A 5 -15.16 43.81 9.85
CA SER A 5 -14.47 42.86 8.99
C SER A 5 -13.00 42.80 9.40
N ASP A 6 -12.64 41.72 10.08
CA ASP A 6 -11.27 41.35 10.42
C ASP A 6 -10.44 41.28 9.14
N ARG A 7 -9.65 42.33 8.90
CA ARG A 7 -8.67 42.38 7.82
C ARG A 7 -7.58 41.38 8.16
N LYS A 8 -7.75 40.16 7.65
CA LYS A 8 -6.75 39.09 7.64
C LYS A 8 -5.50 39.60 6.92
N SER A 9 -4.61 40.22 7.68
CA SER A 9 -3.28 40.65 7.23
C SER A 9 -2.50 39.38 6.88
N ALA A 10 -2.45 39.07 5.59
CA ALA A 10 -1.60 38.03 5.04
C ALA A 10 -0.14 38.48 5.19
N LEU A 11 0.50 38.09 6.29
CA LEU A 11 1.95 38.12 6.39
C LEU A 11 2.51 37.14 5.33
N PRO A 12 3.61 37.49 4.65
CA PRO A 12 4.18 36.64 3.62
C PRO A 12 4.60 35.30 4.25
N LEU A 13 3.92 34.22 3.85
CA LEU A 13 4.28 32.84 4.18
C LEU A 13 5.53 32.43 3.38
N GLY A 14 6.66 33.06 3.68
CA GLY A 14 7.96 32.76 3.06
C GLY A 14 8.92 32.13 4.08
N PRO A 15 9.83 31.24 3.63
CA PRO A 15 10.94 30.83 4.46
C PRO A 15 11.86 32.05 4.69
N ALA A 16 12.14 32.32 5.96
CA ALA A 16 13.16 33.24 6.41
C ALA A 16 14.30 32.44 7.05
N THR A 17 15.49 33.02 7.12
CA THR A 17 16.62 32.40 7.82
C THR A 17 16.97 33.24 9.03
N VAL A 18 16.88 32.63 10.22
CA VAL A 18 17.29 33.25 11.49
C VAL A 18 18.41 32.40 12.06
N GLU A 19 19.58 33.00 12.26
CA GLU A 19 20.77 32.31 12.81
C GLU A 19 21.15 31.01 12.07
N GLY A 20 20.95 30.98 10.74
CA GLY A 20 21.23 29.79 9.91
C GLY A 20 20.17 28.70 9.97
N VAL A 21 19.06 28.93 10.69
CA VAL A 21 17.90 28.02 10.76
C VAL A 21 16.81 28.55 9.82
N GLU A 22 16.30 27.69 8.95
CA GLU A 22 15.16 27.98 8.10
C GLU A 22 13.88 27.99 8.95
N VAL A 23 13.22 29.14 9.00
CA VAL A 23 11.99 29.39 9.76
C VAL A 23 10.89 29.87 8.82
N VAL A 24 9.65 29.55 9.13
CA VAL A 24 8.48 30.04 8.39
C VAL A 24 7.58 30.77 9.37
N THR A 25 7.12 31.96 8.99
CA THR A 25 6.12 32.68 9.79
C THR A 25 4.76 32.08 9.53
N ILE A 26 4.07 31.68 10.60
CA ILE A 26 2.69 31.18 10.55
C ILE A 26 1.83 31.98 11.52
N PRO A 27 0.54 32.23 11.20
CA PRO A 27 -0.39 32.82 12.14
C PRO A 27 -0.46 32.01 13.45
N LEU A 28 -0.58 32.71 14.59
CA LEU A 28 -0.58 32.06 15.91
C LEU A 28 -1.72 31.04 16.06
N THR A 29 -2.88 31.32 15.45
CA THR A 29 -4.02 30.40 15.44
C THR A 29 -3.71 29.11 14.69
N GLU A 30 -3.08 29.20 13.52
CA GLU A 30 -2.67 28.03 12.74
C GLU A 30 -1.60 27.22 13.48
N TYR A 31 -0.68 27.87 14.17
CA TYR A 31 0.27 27.18 15.04
C TYR A 31 -0.41 26.42 16.19
N ALA A 32 -1.41 27.03 16.83
CA ALA A 32 -2.19 26.39 17.89
C ALA A 32 -2.94 25.16 17.35
N ASP A 33 -3.51 25.24 16.15
CA ASP A 33 -4.19 24.13 15.49
C ASP A 33 -3.22 22.99 15.17
N LEU A 34 -2.03 23.30 14.66
CA LEU A 34 -0.97 22.30 14.40
C LEU A 34 -0.54 21.59 15.69
N LEU A 35 -0.38 22.33 16.80
CA LEU A 35 -0.05 21.74 18.10
C LEU A 35 -1.18 20.84 18.62
N SER A 36 -2.43 21.26 18.46
CA SER A 36 -3.60 20.47 18.84
C SER A 36 -3.69 19.16 18.04
N ALA A 37 -3.55 19.24 16.72
CA ALA A 37 -3.51 18.09 15.82
C ALA A 37 -2.38 17.12 16.19
N ARG A 38 -1.18 17.63 16.50
CA ARG A 38 -0.04 16.81 16.94
C ARG A 38 -0.34 16.08 18.25
N ARG A 39 -1.00 16.73 19.21
CA ARG A 39 -1.43 16.09 20.48
C ARG A 39 -2.49 15.01 20.24
N GLN A 40 -3.46 15.24 19.37
CA GLN A 40 -4.47 14.26 19.01
C GLN A 40 -3.84 13.04 18.31
N LEU A 41 -2.92 13.26 17.37
CA LEU A 41 -2.19 12.20 16.70
C LEU A 41 -1.36 11.36 17.68
N ALA A 42 -0.76 12.00 18.69
CA ALA A 42 -0.04 11.31 19.75
C ALA A 42 -0.96 10.41 20.60
N LYS A 43 -2.18 10.85 20.90
CA LYS A 43 -3.20 10.03 21.58
C LYS A 43 -3.66 8.84 20.73
N LEU A 44 -3.76 9.03 19.42
CA LEU A 44 -4.19 7.98 18.48
C LEU A 44 -3.07 6.99 18.12
N ARG A 45 -1.80 7.35 18.33
CA ARG A 45 -0.69 6.40 18.17
C ARG A 45 -0.76 5.38 19.31
N PRO A 46 -1.07 4.09 19.03
CA PRO A 46 -1.04 3.08 20.07
C PRO A 46 0.39 2.99 20.61
N ALA A 47 0.53 3.02 21.93
CA ALA A 47 1.80 3.08 22.68
C ALA A 47 2.77 1.88 22.46
N GLY A 48 2.55 1.03 21.46
CA GLY A 48 3.36 -0.15 21.15
C GLY A 48 3.76 -0.33 19.70
N ARG A 49 3.42 0.58 18.77
CA ARG A 49 3.89 0.45 17.38
C ARG A 49 5.31 0.96 17.26
N ARG A 50 6.27 0.03 17.46
CA ARG A 50 7.67 0.24 17.04
C ARG A 50 7.70 0.76 15.60
N PRO A 51 8.59 1.71 15.26
CA PRO A 51 8.77 2.13 13.87
C PRO A 51 8.99 0.86 13.02
N ARG A 52 8.13 0.63 12.03
CA ARG A 52 8.28 -0.50 11.13
C ARG A 52 9.65 -0.35 10.48
N LYS A 53 10.56 -1.30 10.75
CA LYS A 53 11.82 -1.38 9.99
C LYS A 53 11.48 -1.34 8.49
N PRO A 54 12.28 -0.64 7.66
CA PRO A 54 12.10 -0.68 6.22
C PRO A 54 12.09 -2.14 5.79
N ARG A 55 10.95 -2.61 5.29
CA ARG A 55 10.84 -3.98 4.80
C ARG A 55 11.68 -4.03 3.54
N LEU A 56 12.81 -4.74 3.59
CA LEU A 56 13.49 -5.20 2.38
C LEU A 56 12.43 -5.82 1.46
N PRO A 57 12.52 -5.61 0.13
CA PRO A 57 11.59 -6.24 -0.80
C PRO A 57 11.63 -7.74 -0.58
N ALA A 58 10.47 -8.32 -0.27
CA ALA A 58 10.38 -9.75 -0.03
C ALA A 58 10.85 -10.51 -1.30
N PRO A 59 11.56 -11.63 -1.16
CA PRO A 59 11.94 -12.45 -2.30
C PRO A 59 10.69 -12.86 -3.11
N PRO A 60 10.80 -12.98 -4.45
CA PRO A 60 9.67 -13.31 -5.30
C PRO A 60 9.10 -14.66 -4.85
N THR A 61 7.82 -14.64 -4.48
CA THR A 61 7.17 -15.79 -3.83
C THR A 61 6.72 -16.86 -4.83
N SER A 62 6.89 -16.61 -6.13
CA SER A 62 6.54 -17.57 -7.18
C SER A 62 7.43 -17.43 -8.42
N PRO A 63 7.58 -18.50 -9.23
CA PRO A 63 8.30 -18.46 -10.50
C PRO A 63 7.73 -17.47 -11.51
N ILE A 64 6.43 -17.17 -11.40
CA ILE A 64 5.76 -16.15 -12.22
C ILE A 64 6.25 -14.75 -11.83
N ASP A 65 6.43 -14.48 -10.54
CA ASP A 65 6.92 -13.18 -10.06
C ASP A 65 8.42 -12.97 -10.38
N ALA A 66 9.15 -14.06 -10.62
CA ALA A 66 10.56 -14.03 -11.01
C ALA A 66 10.76 -13.73 -12.50
N ASP A 67 9.75 -13.97 -13.34
CA ASP A 67 9.78 -13.68 -14.77
C ASP A 67 8.91 -12.44 -15.08
N PRO A 68 9.53 -11.26 -15.28
CA PRO A 68 8.79 -10.01 -15.45
C PRO A 68 7.92 -10.02 -16.71
N GLU A 69 8.33 -10.75 -17.75
CA GLU A 69 7.59 -10.84 -19.01
C GLU A 69 6.29 -11.61 -18.81
N ILE A 70 6.36 -12.77 -18.15
CA ILE A 70 5.20 -13.61 -17.86
C ILE A 70 4.27 -12.93 -16.86
N SER A 71 4.82 -12.26 -15.84
CA SER A 71 4.04 -11.49 -14.86
C SER A 71 3.25 -10.36 -15.52
N ALA A 72 3.89 -9.55 -16.37
CA ALA A 72 3.22 -8.46 -17.09
C ALA A 72 2.16 -8.99 -18.07
N PHE A 73 2.49 -10.07 -18.79
CA PHE A 73 1.58 -10.76 -19.70
C PHE A 73 0.31 -11.24 -18.98
N LEU A 74 0.48 -11.86 -17.80
CA LEU A 74 -0.62 -12.35 -17.00
C LEU A 74 -1.45 -11.19 -16.45
N ALA A 75 -0.79 -10.16 -15.89
CA ALA A 75 -1.45 -8.99 -15.35
C ALA A 75 -2.35 -8.28 -16.38
N ALA A 76 -1.92 -8.17 -17.64
CA ALA A 76 -2.69 -7.54 -18.71
C ALA A 76 -3.95 -8.32 -19.12
N ARG A 77 -3.95 -9.64 -18.91
CA ARG A 77 -5.01 -10.59 -19.32
C ARG A 77 -5.86 -11.11 -18.15
N LEU A 78 -5.52 -10.75 -16.90
CA LEU A 78 -6.33 -11.02 -15.72
C LEU A 78 -7.77 -10.52 -15.93
N GLY A 79 -8.75 -11.39 -15.66
CA GLY A 79 -10.18 -11.08 -15.78
C GLY A 79 -10.75 -11.04 -17.21
N LYS A 80 -9.92 -11.07 -18.25
CA LYS A 80 -10.35 -11.04 -19.66
C LYS A 80 -10.42 -12.43 -20.31
N MET A 81 -9.69 -13.39 -19.76
CA MET A 81 -9.57 -14.74 -20.30
C MET A 81 -9.65 -15.79 -19.20
N THR A 82 -10.04 -17.01 -19.58
CA THR A 82 -10.02 -18.18 -18.68
C THR A 82 -8.58 -18.64 -18.44
N GLN A 83 -8.32 -19.26 -17.28
CA GLN A 83 -6.99 -19.78 -16.94
C GLN A 83 -6.45 -20.79 -17.97
N LYS A 84 -7.35 -21.56 -18.60
CA LYS A 84 -7.00 -22.51 -19.66
C LYS A 84 -6.52 -21.79 -20.93
N ALA A 85 -7.24 -20.73 -21.33
CA ALA A 85 -6.86 -19.93 -22.49
C ALA A 85 -5.52 -19.23 -22.26
N ILE A 86 -5.31 -18.68 -21.06
CA ILE A 86 -4.05 -18.03 -20.68
C ILE A 86 -2.88 -19.01 -20.75
N LEU A 87 -3.05 -20.23 -20.24
CA LEU A 87 -2.00 -21.24 -20.33
C LEU A 87 -1.67 -21.61 -21.78
N ALA A 88 -2.68 -21.74 -22.65
CA ALA A 88 -2.46 -22.00 -24.07
C ALA A 88 -1.69 -20.85 -24.74
N THR A 89 -2.03 -19.59 -24.44
CA THR A 89 -1.31 -18.43 -24.97
C THR A 89 0.11 -18.33 -24.40
N CYS A 90 0.32 -18.64 -23.12
CA CYS A 90 1.66 -18.69 -22.53
C CYS A 90 2.54 -19.75 -23.21
N ILE A 91 1.99 -20.92 -23.54
CA ILE A 91 2.72 -21.96 -24.26
C ILE A 91 3.03 -21.51 -25.70
N ALA A 92 2.10 -20.82 -26.36
CA ALA A 92 2.29 -20.32 -27.72
C ALA A 92 3.35 -19.19 -27.79
N GLU A 93 3.37 -18.27 -26.83
CA GLU A 93 4.27 -17.11 -26.85
C GLU A 93 5.64 -17.39 -26.20
N PHE A 94 5.69 -18.11 -25.07
CA PHE A 94 6.93 -18.33 -24.30
C PHE A 94 7.47 -19.75 -24.39
N GLY A 95 6.73 -20.66 -25.02
CA GLY A 95 7.09 -22.07 -25.12
C GLY A 95 6.76 -22.89 -23.85
N PRO A 96 6.66 -24.22 -23.96
CA PRO A 96 6.21 -25.09 -22.88
C PRO A 96 7.18 -25.14 -21.68
N ARG A 97 8.45 -24.80 -21.86
CA ARG A 97 9.46 -24.80 -20.79
C ARG A 97 9.37 -23.57 -19.87
N ARG A 98 8.94 -22.41 -20.40
CA ARG A 98 8.76 -21.18 -19.63
C ARG A 98 7.31 -20.98 -19.18
N ALA A 99 6.35 -21.66 -19.81
CA ALA A 99 4.95 -21.55 -19.46
C ALA A 99 4.69 -21.96 -17.99
N PRO A 100 3.97 -21.12 -17.20
CA PRO A 100 3.64 -21.47 -15.84
C PRO A 100 2.59 -22.58 -15.78
N THR A 101 2.64 -23.38 -14.71
CA THR A 101 1.63 -24.42 -14.48
C THR A 101 0.26 -23.80 -14.18
N LYS A 102 -0.82 -24.56 -14.45
CA LYS A 102 -2.20 -24.16 -14.11
C LYS A 102 -2.34 -23.74 -12.65
N SER A 103 -1.70 -24.46 -11.73
CA SER A 103 -1.70 -24.17 -10.29
C SER A 103 -1.00 -22.84 -9.97
N SER A 104 0.10 -22.52 -10.66
CA SER A 104 0.80 -21.24 -10.51
C SER A 104 -0.05 -20.07 -11.01
N ILE A 105 -0.70 -20.21 -12.17
CA ILE A 105 -1.64 -19.21 -12.69
C ILE A 105 -2.80 -18.99 -11.72
N HIS A 106 -3.38 -20.07 -11.18
CA HIS A 106 -4.47 -19.97 -10.21
C HIS A 106 -4.05 -19.19 -8.95
N ARG A 107 -2.88 -19.49 -8.38
CA ARG A 107 -2.34 -18.76 -7.22
C ARG A 107 -2.07 -17.28 -7.53
N PHE A 108 -1.55 -17.00 -8.72
CA PHE A 108 -1.34 -15.62 -9.19
C PHE A 108 -2.67 -14.85 -9.26
N TYR A 109 -3.71 -15.47 -9.83
CA TYR A 109 -5.07 -14.92 -9.85
C TYR A 109 -5.62 -14.65 -8.44
N GLN A 110 -5.48 -15.59 -7.50
CA GLN A 110 -5.93 -15.39 -6.12
C GLN A 110 -5.20 -14.24 -5.42
N ARG A 111 -3.93 -14.01 -5.75
CA ARG A 111 -3.13 -12.95 -5.14
C ARG A 111 -3.49 -11.57 -5.68
N HIS A 112 -3.67 -11.45 -6.99
CA HIS A 112 -3.80 -10.18 -7.70
C HIS A 112 -5.24 -9.78 -8.05
N PHE A 113 -6.19 -10.72 -8.07
CA PHE A 113 -7.56 -10.47 -8.54
C PHE A 113 -8.64 -10.67 -7.47
N LEU A 114 -8.43 -11.51 -6.44
CA LEU A 114 -9.41 -11.58 -5.35
C LEU A 114 -9.33 -10.33 -4.48
N PRO A 115 -10.48 -9.66 -4.19
CA PRO A 115 -10.52 -8.61 -3.19
C PRO A 115 -9.99 -9.18 -1.87
N GLN A 116 -9.17 -8.41 -1.14
CA GLN A 116 -8.50 -8.90 0.09
C GLN A 116 -9.48 -9.50 1.12
N ALA A 117 -10.76 -9.12 1.06
CA ALA A 117 -11.85 -9.64 1.88
C ALA A 117 -12.26 -11.11 1.57
N ALA A 118 -11.94 -11.66 0.39
CA ALA A 118 -12.32 -13.00 -0.04
C ALA A 118 -11.19 -14.03 0.07
N ARG A 119 -10.04 -13.66 0.64
CA ARG A 119 -8.96 -14.63 0.91
C ARG A 119 -9.44 -15.56 2.04
N PRO A 120 -9.46 -16.90 1.84
CA PRO A 120 -9.78 -17.80 2.93
C PRO A 120 -8.71 -17.61 4.00
N VAL A 121 -9.12 -17.01 5.12
CA VAL A 121 -8.30 -16.98 6.33
C VAL A 121 -8.13 -18.44 6.70
N LYS A 122 -6.87 -18.91 6.71
CA LYS A 122 -6.54 -20.26 7.18
C LYS A 122 -7.19 -20.40 8.56
N ALA A 123 -8.23 -21.23 8.65
CA ALA A 123 -8.92 -21.45 9.91
C ALA A 123 -7.88 -21.85 10.97
N PRO A 124 -7.92 -21.27 12.18
CA PRO A 124 -7.02 -21.71 13.23
C PRO A 124 -7.21 -23.20 13.43
N ALA A 125 -6.09 -23.94 13.46
CA ALA A 125 -6.11 -25.36 13.74
C ALA A 125 -6.82 -25.56 15.09
N ILE A 126 -7.98 -26.21 15.06
CA ILE A 126 -8.69 -26.63 16.27
C ILE A 126 -7.80 -27.72 16.89
N PRO A 127 -7.28 -27.53 18.12
CA PRO A 127 -6.48 -28.57 18.77
C PRO A 127 -7.35 -29.82 18.98
N GLN A 128 -6.85 -30.96 18.52
CA GLN A 128 -7.55 -32.26 18.57
C GLN A 128 -7.39 -33.02 19.89
N ASP A 129 -6.86 -32.38 20.94
CA ASP A 129 -6.70 -33.04 22.24
C ASP A 129 -7.96 -32.86 23.09
N LEU A 130 -8.94 -33.73 22.89
CA LEU A 130 -9.99 -34.08 23.85
C LEU A 130 -10.63 -35.40 23.37
N THR A 131 -9.95 -36.52 23.63
CA THR A 131 -10.57 -37.85 23.66
C THR A 131 -9.98 -38.61 24.84
#